data_AF-A0A3C1T7V6-F1
#
_entry.id   AF-A0A3C1T7V6-F1
#
_cell.length_a   1.000
_cell.length_b   1.000
_cell.length_c   1.000
_cell.angle_alpha   90.00
_cell.angle_beta   90.00
_cell.angle_gamma   90.00
#
_symmetry.space_group_name_H-M   'P 1'
#
loop_
_entity.id
_entity.type
_entity.pdbx_description
1 polymer ?
#
loop_
_entity_poly.entity_id
_entity_poly.type
_entity_poly.pdbx_seq_one_letter_code
_entity_poly.pdbx_strand_id
1 'polypeptide(L)'
;MAIKAVNKTYMESTNDIWNELKELSPVVAAIGKQNVFRVPEGYFTRLSEDILAGIGHEGGAPLNITSMTNAEDVPQGYFENLADSILSRIKSETAMDELRTLSPMLYSIQNENVFEVPQGYFEGLGNEVLNKVKPQQAKVVTMRRRTATIFKYAVAAAFTGVMALGVFKFTGNKKTDLELPQYVIDGMKVKDVDQELSKLSDDAIMKYLEASGSDVKTALVANSVDANELPSEEEYLLDEQALDKYLNSINLGDAKN
;
A
#
# COMPACT_ATOMS: atom_id res chain seq x y z
N MET A 1 23.68 21.51 5.89
CA MET A 1 22.37 22.10 5.51
C MET A 1 21.57 21.22 4.53
N ALA A 2 22.22 20.44 3.65
CA ALA A 2 21.54 19.59 2.66
C ALA A 2 20.71 18.42 3.23
N ILE A 3 21.19 17.73 4.28
CA ILE A 3 20.52 16.54 4.84
C ILE A 3 19.13 16.87 5.43
N LYS A 4 18.96 18.08 5.99
CA LYS A 4 17.69 18.51 6.59
C LYS A 4 16.62 18.85 5.55
N ALA A 5 17.03 19.31 4.37
CA ALA A 5 16.12 19.61 3.27
C ALA A 5 15.61 18.32 2.59
N VAL A 6 16.50 17.35 2.40
CA VAL A 6 16.19 16.04 1.81
C VAL A 6 15.10 15.32 2.63
N ASN A 7 15.27 15.19 3.95
CA ASN A 7 14.27 14.53 4.80
C ASN A 7 12.88 15.20 4.80
N LYS A 8 12.83 16.53 4.60
CA LYS A 8 11.55 17.25 4.52
C LYS A 8 10.78 16.88 3.24
N THR A 9 11.47 16.80 2.10
CA THR A 9 10.87 16.46 0.81
C THR A 9 10.32 15.03 0.78
N TYR A 10 10.98 14.07 1.45
CA TYR A 10 10.47 12.69 1.57
C TYR A 10 9.19 12.56 2.41
N MET A 11 9.00 13.41 3.42
CA MET A 11 7.81 13.39 4.26
C MET A 11 6.59 13.99 3.56
N GLU A 12 6.78 15.02 2.71
CA GLU A 12 5.69 15.63 1.94
C GLU A 12 5.14 14.65 0.89
N SER A 13 6.00 13.99 0.10
CA SER A 13 5.56 13.04 -0.94
C SER A 13 4.88 11.79 -0.39
N THR A 14 5.25 11.33 0.82
CA THR A 14 4.63 10.16 1.45
C THR A 14 3.19 10.44 1.88
N ASN A 15 2.91 11.66 2.34
CA ASN A 15 1.57 12.08 2.74
C ASN A 15 0.66 12.26 1.52
N ASP A 16 1.18 12.81 0.43
CA ASP A 16 0.43 12.99 -0.82
C ASP A 16 -0.01 11.64 -1.39
N ILE A 17 0.90 10.67 -1.47
CA ILE A 17 0.59 9.30 -1.94
C ILE A 17 -0.45 8.63 -1.05
N TRP A 18 -0.39 8.80 0.27
CA TRP A 18 -1.37 8.20 1.18
C TRP A 18 -2.76 8.83 1.02
N ASN A 19 -2.83 10.15 0.82
CA ASN A 19 -4.09 10.86 0.60
C ASN A 19 -4.73 10.48 -0.74
N GLU A 20 -3.95 10.42 -1.82
CA GLU A 20 -4.42 9.96 -3.13
C GLU A 20 -4.92 8.51 -3.07
N LEU A 21 -4.18 7.63 -2.39
CA LEU A 21 -4.56 6.22 -2.23
C LEU A 21 -5.85 6.07 -1.40
N LYS A 22 -6.03 6.89 -0.35
CA LYS A 22 -7.25 6.90 0.48
C LYS A 22 -8.48 7.35 -0.31
N GLU A 23 -8.31 8.29 -1.23
CA GLU A 23 -9.38 8.74 -2.13
C GLU A 23 -9.77 7.65 -3.15
N LEU A 24 -8.78 6.91 -3.67
CA LEU A 24 -9.01 5.83 -4.65
C LEU A 24 -9.52 4.53 -4.02
N SER A 25 -8.98 4.12 -2.87
CA SER A 25 -9.38 2.91 -2.16
C SER A 25 -9.04 3.01 -0.66
N PRO A 26 -10.03 3.24 0.21
CA PRO A 26 -9.79 3.32 1.65
C PRO A 26 -9.34 1.97 2.25
N VAL A 27 -9.69 0.85 1.62
CA VAL A 27 -9.25 -0.49 2.04
C VAL A 27 -7.75 -0.67 1.80
N VAL A 28 -7.25 -0.27 0.63
CA VAL A 28 -5.82 -0.40 0.30
C VAL A 28 -5.01 0.63 1.07
N ALA A 29 -5.54 1.83 1.33
CA ALA A 29 -4.88 2.84 2.16
C ALA A 29 -4.78 2.46 3.64
N ALA A 30 -5.67 1.58 4.12
CA ALA A 30 -5.59 1.00 5.47
C ALA A 30 -4.57 -0.13 5.57
N ILE A 31 -4.17 -0.76 4.46
CA ILE A 31 -3.06 -1.72 4.44
C ILE A 31 -1.77 -0.91 4.56
N GLY A 32 -1.06 -1.08 5.67
CA GLY A 32 0.23 -0.41 5.90
C GLY A 32 1.24 -0.75 4.80
N LYS A 33 2.21 0.15 4.57
CA LYS A 33 3.37 -0.12 3.69
C LYS A 33 4.27 -1.18 4.33
N GLN A 34 3.88 -2.45 4.21
CA GLN A 34 4.63 -3.60 4.69
C GLN A 34 5.12 -4.41 3.51
N ASN A 35 6.42 -4.73 3.50
CA ASN A 35 6.97 -5.63 2.50
C ASN A 35 6.48 -7.06 2.79
N VAL A 36 5.61 -7.59 1.92
CA VAL A 36 5.09 -8.96 1.97
C VAL A 36 6.00 -9.98 1.28
N PHE A 37 7.02 -9.51 0.55
CA PHE A 37 8.00 -10.37 -0.09
C PHE A 37 9.18 -10.59 0.85
N ARG A 38 9.09 -11.67 1.63
CA ARG A 38 10.21 -12.18 2.43
C ARG A 38 10.52 -13.61 2.00
N VAL A 39 11.81 -13.88 1.84
CA VAL A 39 12.28 -15.25 1.69
C VAL A 39 12.57 -15.83 3.07
N PRO A 40 12.30 -17.12 3.31
CA PRO A 40 12.72 -17.81 4.53
C PRO A 40 14.23 -17.74 4.71
N GLU A 41 14.69 -17.84 5.96
CA GLU A 41 16.11 -17.99 6.25
C GLU A 41 16.67 -19.23 5.54
N GLY A 42 17.83 -19.08 4.89
CA GLY A 42 18.46 -20.18 4.14
C GLY A 42 17.85 -20.50 2.76
N TYR A 43 16.84 -19.74 2.28
CA TYR A 43 16.26 -19.93 0.94
C TYR A 43 17.32 -19.97 -0.16
N PHE A 44 18.21 -18.97 -0.21
CA PHE A 44 19.26 -18.91 -1.24
C PHE A 44 20.38 -19.94 -1.03
N THR A 45 20.56 -20.44 0.20
CA THR A 45 21.54 -21.49 0.51
C THR A 45 21.08 -22.82 -0.06
N ARG A 46 19.78 -23.12 0.01
CA ARG A 46 19.18 -24.36 -0.50
C ARG A 46 18.76 -24.28 -1.96
N LEU A 47 18.55 -23.08 -2.50
CA LEU A 47 18.09 -22.85 -3.87
C LEU A 47 18.92 -23.62 -4.92
N SER A 48 20.25 -23.59 -4.80
CA SER A 48 21.12 -24.30 -5.74
C SER A 48 20.94 -25.82 -5.67
N GLU A 49 20.78 -26.37 -4.47
CA GLU A 49 20.53 -27.79 -4.24
C GLU A 49 19.15 -28.20 -4.75
N ASP A 50 18.13 -27.37 -4.50
CA ASP A 50 16.75 -27.61 -4.92
C ASP A 50 16.61 -27.55 -6.45
N ILE A 51 17.31 -26.61 -7.11
CA ILE A 51 17.39 -26.53 -8.58
C ILE A 51 18.07 -27.78 -9.15
N LEU A 52 19.21 -28.18 -8.60
CA LEU A 52 19.94 -29.38 -9.05
C LEU A 52 19.12 -30.66 -8.83
N ALA A 53 18.39 -30.75 -7.72
CA ALA A 53 17.47 -31.85 -7.45
C ALA A 53 16.28 -31.86 -8.43
N GLY A 54 15.74 -30.69 -8.78
CA GLY A 54 14.65 -30.52 -9.74
C GLY A 54 15.03 -30.92 -11.17
N ILE A 55 16.27 -30.62 -11.59
CA ILE A 55 16.79 -30.98 -12.93
C ILE A 55 16.82 -32.51 -13.14
N GLY A 56 16.93 -33.30 -12.06
CA GLY A 56 16.93 -34.76 -12.13
C GLY A 56 15.57 -35.41 -12.44
N HIS A 57 14.46 -34.67 -12.36
CA HIS A 57 13.10 -35.22 -12.40
C HIS A 57 12.26 -34.85 -13.63
N GLU A 58 12.71 -33.94 -14.50
CA GLU A 58 12.04 -33.67 -15.78
C GLU A 58 12.61 -34.54 -16.91
N GLY A 59 12.02 -35.72 -17.09
CA GLY A 59 11.72 -36.21 -18.44
C GLY A 59 12.86 -36.75 -19.32
N GLY A 60 13.99 -37.21 -18.79
CA GLY A 60 14.91 -38.03 -19.60
C GLY A 60 16.31 -38.24 -19.04
N ALA A 61 16.48 -39.36 -18.33
CA ALA A 61 17.70 -39.89 -17.73
C ALA A 61 18.11 -39.30 -16.36
N PRO A 62 18.38 -40.16 -15.35
CA PRO A 62 18.93 -39.71 -14.07
C PRO A 62 20.33 -39.15 -14.32
N LEU A 63 20.52 -37.84 -14.14
CA LEU A 63 21.85 -37.27 -14.03
C LEU A 63 22.45 -37.73 -12.71
N ASN A 64 23.33 -38.73 -12.77
CA ASN A 64 24.10 -39.22 -11.64
C ASN A 64 25.22 -38.20 -11.31
N ILE A 65 24.86 -37.12 -10.62
CA ILE A 65 25.75 -35.99 -10.29
C ILE A 65 26.91 -36.45 -9.38
N THR A 66 26.75 -37.56 -8.64
CA THR A 66 27.78 -38.11 -7.75
C THR A 66 28.94 -38.80 -8.48
N SER A 67 28.86 -39.00 -9.80
CA SER A 67 29.97 -39.51 -10.62
C SER A 67 30.63 -38.43 -11.49
N MET A 68 30.25 -37.17 -11.29
CA MET A 68 30.64 -36.04 -12.14
C MET A 68 31.72 -35.20 -11.46
N THR A 69 32.87 -35.79 -11.17
CA THR A 69 34.11 -35.03 -10.87
C THR A 69 34.64 -34.27 -12.10
N ASN A 70 33.90 -34.28 -13.23
CA ASN A 70 34.21 -33.60 -14.48
C ASN A 70 33.05 -32.73 -14.98
N ALA A 71 32.12 -32.30 -14.10
CA ALA A 71 30.95 -31.50 -14.48
C ALA A 71 31.27 -30.09 -15.00
N GLU A 72 32.53 -29.65 -14.86
CA GLU A 72 32.97 -28.30 -15.23
C GLU A 72 33.88 -28.27 -16.47
N ASP A 73 34.28 -29.43 -17.00
CA ASP A 73 35.19 -29.49 -18.15
C ASP A 73 34.45 -29.83 -19.44
N VAL A 74 34.38 -28.84 -20.31
CA VAL A 74 34.00 -29.05 -21.72
C VAL A 74 34.93 -30.09 -22.35
N PRO A 75 34.45 -30.90 -23.32
CA PRO A 75 35.28 -31.87 -24.01
C PRO A 75 36.57 -31.23 -24.55
N GLN A 76 37.69 -31.94 -24.43
CA GLN A 76 38.98 -31.46 -24.94
C GLN A 76 38.86 -31.09 -26.43
N GLY A 77 39.19 -29.85 -26.76
CA GLY A 77 39.07 -29.33 -28.13
C GLY A 77 37.67 -28.82 -28.53
N TYR A 78 36.72 -28.67 -27.60
CA TYR A 78 35.42 -28.05 -27.88
C TYR A 78 35.58 -26.65 -28.47
N PHE A 79 36.33 -25.77 -27.80
CA PHE A 79 36.51 -24.39 -28.25
C PHE A 79 37.38 -24.27 -29.51
N GLU A 80 38.36 -25.17 -29.69
CA GLU A 80 39.20 -25.24 -30.90
C GLU A 80 38.36 -25.56 -32.15
N ASN A 81 37.43 -26.51 -32.05
CA ASN A 81 36.61 -26.95 -33.18
C ASN A 81 35.27 -26.18 -33.30
N LEU A 82 34.92 -25.34 -32.32
CA LEU A 82 33.64 -24.62 -32.29
C LEU A 82 33.52 -23.67 -33.49
N ALA A 83 34.57 -22.89 -33.75
CA ALA A 83 34.57 -21.92 -34.84
C ALA A 83 34.39 -22.60 -36.21
N ASP A 84 35.12 -23.68 -36.44
CA ASP A 84 35.03 -24.46 -37.69
C ASP A 84 33.67 -25.15 -37.84
N SER A 85 33.11 -25.68 -36.74
CA SER A 85 31.78 -26.28 -36.73
C SER A 85 30.68 -25.26 -37.05
N ILE A 86 30.74 -24.08 -36.44
CA ILE A 86 29.79 -22.98 -36.71
C ILE A 86 29.92 -22.51 -38.15
N LEU A 87 31.14 -22.27 -38.65
CA LEU A 87 31.36 -21.84 -40.03
C LEU A 87 30.97 -22.90 -41.05
N SER A 88 31.22 -24.18 -40.76
CA SER A 88 30.77 -25.30 -41.59
C SER A 88 29.25 -25.32 -41.68
N ARG A 89 28.54 -25.07 -40.57
CA ARG A 89 27.08 -25.07 -40.53
C ARG A 89 26.46 -23.88 -41.25
N ILE A 90 27.01 -22.68 -41.05
CA ILE A 90 26.61 -21.46 -41.78
C ILE A 90 26.85 -21.60 -43.30
N LYS A 91 27.89 -22.35 -43.71
CA LYS A 91 28.17 -22.60 -45.13
C LYS A 91 27.32 -23.73 -45.72
N SER A 92 26.91 -24.71 -44.93
CA SER A 92 26.13 -25.86 -45.42
C SER A 92 24.64 -25.56 -45.57
N GLU A 93 24.10 -24.63 -44.79
CA GLU A 93 22.67 -24.32 -44.79
C GLU A 93 22.47 -22.86 -45.20
N THR A 94 21.77 -22.62 -46.33
CA THR A 94 21.34 -21.25 -46.65
C THR A 94 20.21 -20.89 -45.70
N ALA A 95 20.20 -19.65 -45.18
CA ALA A 95 19.17 -19.19 -44.24
C ALA A 95 17.72 -19.41 -44.75
N MET A 96 17.54 -19.54 -46.07
CA MET A 96 16.27 -19.87 -46.71
C MET A 96 15.85 -21.34 -46.52
N ASP A 97 16.80 -22.27 -46.58
CA ASP A 97 16.54 -23.70 -46.39
C ASP A 97 16.26 -24.02 -44.91
N GLU A 98 16.91 -23.32 -43.99
CA GLU A 98 16.60 -23.40 -42.55
C GLU A 98 15.20 -22.85 -42.25
N LEU A 99 14.84 -21.66 -42.77
CA LEU A 99 13.50 -21.09 -42.55
C LEU A 99 12.38 -21.98 -43.10
N ARG A 100 12.62 -22.62 -44.25
CA ARG A 100 11.68 -23.58 -44.86
C ARG A 100 11.47 -24.82 -43.98
N THR A 101 12.51 -25.27 -43.28
CA THR A 101 12.48 -26.45 -42.42
C THR A 101 11.91 -26.13 -41.04
N LEU A 102 12.31 -25.01 -40.43
CA LEU A 102 11.90 -24.59 -39.10
C LEU A 102 10.49 -24.00 -39.07
N SER A 103 10.11 -23.28 -40.13
CA SER A 103 8.85 -22.52 -40.16
C SER A 103 8.31 -22.38 -41.59
N PRO A 104 7.73 -23.45 -42.16
CA PRO A 104 7.18 -23.42 -43.53
C PRO A 104 6.10 -22.33 -43.72
N MET A 105 5.39 -21.95 -42.64
CA MET A 105 4.42 -20.85 -42.62
C MET A 105 5.07 -19.46 -42.76
N LEU A 106 6.21 -19.22 -42.10
CA LEU A 106 6.92 -17.94 -42.24
C LEU A 106 7.61 -17.84 -43.59
N TYR A 107 8.13 -18.96 -44.11
CA TYR A 107 8.69 -19.03 -45.45
C TYR A 107 7.66 -18.64 -46.53
N SER A 108 6.37 -19.00 -46.37
CA SER A 108 5.34 -18.61 -47.33
C SER A 108 4.95 -17.13 -47.30
N ILE A 109 5.28 -16.40 -46.22
CA ILE A 109 4.86 -15.00 -45.99
C ILE A 109 6.04 -14.02 -46.11
N GLN A 110 7.28 -14.52 -46.25
CA GLN A 110 8.52 -13.73 -46.28
C GLN A 110 8.51 -12.51 -47.23
N ASN A 111 7.75 -12.56 -48.33
CA ASN A 111 7.68 -11.49 -49.33
C ASN A 111 6.31 -10.80 -49.40
N GLU A 112 5.40 -11.07 -48.47
CA GLU A 112 4.10 -10.41 -48.37
C GLU A 112 4.25 -9.14 -47.52
N ASN A 113 3.91 -7.99 -48.09
CA ASN A 113 3.90 -6.74 -47.35
C ASN A 113 2.66 -6.68 -46.45
N VAL A 114 2.82 -7.00 -45.16
CA VAL A 114 1.71 -7.00 -44.19
C VAL A 114 1.26 -5.59 -43.76
N PHE A 115 2.00 -4.55 -44.17
CA PHE A 115 1.70 -3.17 -43.81
C PHE A 115 1.27 -2.37 -45.04
N GLU A 116 -0.01 -2.49 -45.38
CA GLU A 116 -0.64 -1.67 -46.40
C GLU A 116 -1.61 -0.67 -45.77
N VAL A 117 -1.63 0.54 -46.31
CA VAL A 117 -2.63 1.54 -45.95
C VAL A 117 -3.87 1.37 -46.83
N PRO A 118 -5.09 1.60 -46.30
CA PRO A 118 -6.29 1.60 -47.11
C PRO A 118 -6.19 2.58 -48.30
N GLN A 119 -6.80 2.21 -49.43
CA GLN A 119 -6.86 3.09 -50.60
C GLN A 119 -7.48 4.43 -50.21
N GLY A 120 -6.80 5.54 -50.55
CA GLY A 120 -7.26 6.89 -50.23
C GLY A 120 -6.98 7.36 -48.79
N TYR A 121 -6.27 6.59 -47.95
CA TYR A 121 -5.93 6.98 -46.58
C TYR A 121 -5.31 8.39 -46.49
N PHE A 122 -4.36 8.69 -47.38
CA PHE A 122 -3.69 9.99 -47.40
C PHE A 122 -4.50 11.12 -48.04
N GLU A 123 -5.56 10.82 -48.80
CA GLU A 123 -6.42 11.84 -49.44
C GLU A 123 -7.30 12.55 -48.40
N GLY A 124 -7.79 11.82 -47.40
CA GLY A 124 -8.63 12.36 -46.32
C GLY A 124 -7.84 12.94 -45.13
N LEU A 125 -6.63 12.44 -44.90
CA LEU A 125 -5.85 12.72 -43.69
C LEU A 125 -5.54 14.21 -43.50
N GLY A 126 -5.16 14.91 -44.57
CA GLY A 126 -4.86 16.35 -44.50
C GLY A 126 -6.06 17.18 -44.02
N ASN A 127 -7.25 16.89 -44.55
CA ASN A 127 -8.49 17.57 -44.17
C ASN A 127 -8.94 17.19 -42.74
N GLU A 128 -8.76 15.94 -42.34
CA GLU A 128 -9.08 15.48 -41.00
C GLU A 128 -8.23 16.17 -39.93
N VAL A 129 -6.92 16.25 -40.16
CA VAL A 129 -5.98 16.96 -39.26
C VAL A 129 -6.33 18.44 -39.18
N LEU A 130 -6.58 19.11 -40.31
CA LEU A 130 -6.99 20.51 -40.34
C LEU A 130 -8.31 20.75 -39.60
N ASN A 131 -9.27 19.84 -39.67
CA ASN A 131 -10.52 19.95 -38.94
C ASN A 131 -10.37 19.72 -37.44
N LYS A 132 -9.45 18.85 -37.01
CA LYS A 132 -9.12 18.61 -35.59
C LYS A 132 -8.31 19.75 -34.96
N VAL A 133 -7.49 20.44 -35.75
CA VAL A 133 -6.62 21.54 -35.27
C VAL A 133 -7.34 22.90 -35.27
N LYS A 134 -8.48 23.05 -35.96
CA LYS A 134 -9.29 24.28 -35.88
C LYS A 134 -9.80 24.46 -34.44
N PRO A 135 -9.45 25.56 -33.75
CA PRO A 135 -9.95 25.82 -32.41
C PRO A 135 -11.47 26.04 -32.50
N GLN A 136 -12.25 25.10 -31.96
CA GLN A 136 -13.66 25.29 -31.71
C GLN A 136 -13.80 26.52 -30.80
N GLN A 137 -14.55 27.54 -31.23
CA GLN A 137 -14.71 28.77 -30.47
C GLN A 137 -15.32 28.43 -29.10
N ALA A 138 -14.50 28.50 -28.06
CA ALA A 138 -14.93 28.21 -26.70
C ALA A 138 -16.06 29.18 -26.31
N LYS A 139 -17.18 28.64 -25.82
CA LYS A 139 -18.33 29.43 -25.37
C LYS A 139 -17.90 30.36 -24.23
N VAL A 140 -17.71 31.64 -24.54
CA VAL A 140 -17.37 32.67 -23.55
C VAL A 140 -18.56 32.88 -22.62
N VAL A 141 -18.52 32.28 -21.43
CA VAL A 141 -19.48 32.53 -20.36
C VAL A 141 -18.94 33.65 -19.48
N THR A 142 -19.64 34.78 -19.43
CA THR A 142 -19.26 35.88 -18.57
C THR A 142 -19.52 35.50 -17.10
N MET A 143 -18.46 35.48 -16.29
CA MET A 143 -18.59 35.21 -14.85
C MET A 143 -19.14 36.47 -14.15
N ARG A 144 -20.38 36.39 -13.67
CA ARG A 144 -20.99 37.47 -12.86
C ARG A 144 -20.50 37.34 -11.41
N ARG A 145 -19.72 38.32 -10.91
CA ARG A 145 -19.22 38.33 -9.51
C ARG A 145 -20.39 38.42 -8.51
N ARG A 146 -20.51 37.43 -7.62
CA ARG A 146 -21.56 37.31 -6.57
C ARG A 146 -21.30 38.15 -5.30
N THR A 147 -20.38 39.12 -5.34
CA THR A 147 -19.92 39.84 -4.14
C THR A 147 -21.00 40.70 -3.47
N ALA A 148 -22.02 41.13 -4.21
CA ALA A 148 -23.09 42.00 -3.68
C ALA A 148 -23.96 41.35 -2.59
N THR A 149 -24.04 40.01 -2.53
CA THR A 149 -24.85 39.31 -1.51
C THR A 149 -24.10 39.24 -0.17
N ILE A 150 -22.77 39.14 -0.20
CA ILE A 150 -21.94 39.01 1.01
C ILE A 150 -21.91 40.33 1.78
N PHE A 151 -21.87 41.47 1.09
CA PHE A 151 -21.93 42.80 1.73
C PHE A 151 -23.22 43.04 2.52
N LYS A 152 -24.35 42.47 2.10
CA LYS A 152 -25.62 42.62 2.82
C LYS A 152 -25.59 41.93 4.20
N TYR A 153 -24.96 40.76 4.28
CA TYR A 153 -24.80 40.04 5.55
C TYR A 153 -23.78 40.70 6.49
N ALA A 154 -22.68 41.22 5.95
CA ALA A 154 -21.68 41.93 6.75
C ALA A 154 -22.25 43.18 7.44
N VAL A 155 -23.11 43.93 6.73
CA VAL A 155 -23.78 45.12 7.27
C VAL A 155 -24.78 44.74 8.38
N ALA A 156 -25.57 43.67 8.19
CA ALA A 156 -26.47 43.19 9.24
C ALA A 156 -25.71 42.76 10.51
N ALA A 157 -24.61 42.01 10.36
CA ALA A 157 -23.77 41.58 11.47
C ALA A 157 -23.19 42.78 12.25
N ALA A 158 -22.70 43.81 11.54
CA ALA A 158 -22.19 45.02 12.16
C ALA A 158 -23.28 45.75 12.99
N PHE A 159 -24.50 45.89 12.45
CA PHE A 159 -25.60 46.50 13.18
C PHE A 159 -26.02 45.69 14.40
N THR A 160 -26.08 44.36 14.30
CA THR A 160 -26.39 43.49 15.44
C THR A 160 -25.31 43.56 16.52
N GLY A 161 -24.02 43.62 16.14
CA GLY A 161 -22.91 43.76 17.07
C GLY A 161 -22.93 45.11 17.80
N VAL A 162 -23.20 46.21 17.08
CA VAL A 162 -23.31 47.54 17.69
C VAL A 162 -24.50 47.62 18.64
N MET A 163 -25.66 47.05 18.28
CA MET A 163 -26.81 46.98 19.20
C MET A 163 -26.52 46.12 20.43
N ALA A 164 -25.93 44.94 20.26
CA ALA A 164 -25.59 44.05 21.37
C ALA A 164 -24.60 44.69 22.34
N LEU A 165 -23.55 45.34 21.83
CA LEU A 165 -22.58 46.07 22.65
C LEU A 165 -23.19 47.28 23.34
N GLY A 166 -24.09 48.01 22.66
CA GLY A 166 -24.82 49.15 23.24
C GLY A 166 -25.72 48.74 24.42
N VAL A 167 -26.50 47.66 24.26
CA VAL A 167 -27.33 47.11 25.33
C VAL A 167 -26.48 46.55 26.47
N PHE A 168 -25.40 45.85 26.17
CA PHE A 168 -24.49 45.27 27.17
C PHE A 168 -23.83 46.35 28.04
N LYS A 169 -23.37 47.46 27.45
CA LYS A 169 -22.81 48.60 28.20
C LYS A 169 -23.85 49.35 29.03
N PHE A 170 -25.11 49.40 28.59
CA PHE A 170 -26.19 50.09 29.29
C PHE A 170 -26.85 49.24 30.38
N THR A 171 -26.84 47.91 30.25
CA THR A 171 -27.40 46.94 31.22
C THR A 171 -26.34 46.36 32.17
N GLY A 172 -25.07 46.69 31.98
CA GLY A 172 -23.96 46.22 32.81
C GLY A 172 -23.95 46.85 34.20
N ASN A 173 -24.84 46.37 35.09
CA ASN A 173 -24.65 46.25 36.55
C ASN A 173 -25.80 45.47 37.23
N LYS A 174 -26.36 44.46 36.58
CA LYS A 174 -27.20 43.46 37.25
C LYS A 174 -26.56 42.09 37.06
N LYS A 175 -26.04 41.52 38.14
CA LYS A 175 -25.65 40.12 38.19
C LYS A 175 -26.93 39.30 38.08
N THR A 176 -27.23 38.82 36.88
CA THR A 176 -28.19 37.73 36.69
C THR A 176 -27.44 36.45 37.01
N ASP A 177 -27.75 35.83 38.16
CA ASP A 177 -27.34 34.45 38.42
C ASP A 177 -28.05 33.56 37.39
N LEU A 178 -27.30 33.15 36.38
CA LEU A 178 -27.68 32.09 35.47
C LEU A 178 -27.35 30.78 36.19
N GLU A 179 -28.36 30.14 36.76
CA GLU A 179 -28.24 28.78 37.30
C GLU A 179 -27.96 27.81 36.15
N LEU A 180 -26.67 27.57 35.91
CA LEU A 180 -26.21 26.54 35.00
C LEU A 180 -26.38 25.17 35.68
N PRO A 181 -26.78 24.13 34.94
CA PRO A 181 -26.86 22.77 35.46
C PRO A 181 -25.51 22.33 36.07
N GLN A 182 -25.55 21.61 37.19
CA GLN A 182 -24.38 21.24 37.99
C GLN A 182 -23.25 20.60 37.16
N TYR A 183 -23.58 19.77 36.16
CA TYR A 183 -22.61 19.11 35.30
C TYR A 183 -21.80 20.08 34.41
N VAL A 184 -22.40 21.21 34.04
CA VAL A 184 -21.73 22.26 33.24
C VAL A 184 -20.75 23.04 34.12
N ILE A 185 -21.12 23.29 35.38
CA ILE A 185 -20.26 23.98 36.35
C ILE A 185 -19.05 23.11 36.69
N ASP A 186 -19.25 21.81 36.86
CA ASP A 186 -18.15 20.89 37.18
C ASP A 186 -17.24 20.66 35.95
N GLY A 187 -17.80 20.57 34.74
CA GLY A 187 -17.01 20.54 33.50
C GLY A 187 -16.16 21.80 33.28
N MET A 188 -16.60 22.96 33.76
CA MET A 188 -15.86 24.22 33.65
C MET A 188 -14.71 24.36 34.68
N LYS A 189 -14.67 23.49 35.70
CA LYS A 189 -13.57 23.42 36.68
C LYS A 189 -12.45 22.47 36.24
N VAL A 190 -12.69 21.62 35.24
CA VAL A 190 -11.70 20.71 34.67
C VAL A 190 -10.72 21.53 33.83
N LYS A 191 -9.56 21.84 34.40
CA LYS A 191 -8.48 22.53 33.67
C LYS A 191 -7.66 21.57 32.81
N ASP A 192 -7.55 20.32 33.24
CA ASP A 192 -6.76 19.31 32.57
C ASP A 192 -7.50 17.98 32.63
N VAL A 193 -8.08 17.60 31.49
CA VAL A 193 -8.91 16.40 31.35
C VAL A 193 -8.06 15.15 31.59
N ASP A 194 -6.79 15.20 31.18
CA ASP A 194 -5.85 14.08 31.30
C ASP A 194 -5.60 13.69 32.76
N GLN A 195 -5.53 14.66 33.67
CA GLN A 195 -5.27 14.39 35.09
C GLN A 195 -6.49 13.80 35.82
N GLU A 196 -7.70 14.10 35.36
CA GLU A 196 -8.93 13.51 35.90
C GLU A 196 -9.18 12.11 35.33
N LEU A 197 -8.89 11.90 34.05
CA LEU A 197 -8.92 10.57 33.44
C LEU A 197 -7.93 9.61 34.12
N SER A 198 -6.75 10.11 34.50
CA SER A 198 -5.74 9.34 35.25
C SER A 198 -6.20 8.89 36.64
N LYS A 199 -7.29 9.46 37.17
CA LYS A 199 -7.85 9.08 38.48
C LYS A 199 -8.94 8.00 38.36
N LEU A 200 -9.42 7.69 37.16
CA LEU A 200 -10.25 6.51 36.97
C LEU A 200 -9.37 5.29 37.21
N SER A 201 -9.81 4.42 38.12
CA SER A 201 -9.15 3.14 38.33
C SER A 201 -9.45 2.18 37.18
N ASP A 202 -8.52 1.28 36.91
CA ASP A 202 -8.68 0.24 35.88
C ASP A 202 -9.95 -0.60 36.12
N ASP A 203 -10.30 -0.86 37.38
CA ASP A 203 -11.54 -1.55 37.78
C ASP A 203 -12.82 -0.80 37.36
N ALA A 204 -12.80 0.54 37.43
CA ALA A 204 -13.95 1.35 37.03
C ALA A 204 -14.13 1.36 35.51
N ILE A 205 -13.02 1.34 34.78
CA ILE A 205 -12.99 1.23 33.32
C ILE A 205 -13.48 -0.17 32.89
N MET A 206 -13.00 -1.23 33.55
CA MET A 206 -13.43 -2.62 33.36
C MET A 206 -14.94 -2.76 33.52
N LYS A 207 -15.48 -2.26 34.64
CA LYS A 207 -16.92 -2.32 34.95
C LYS A 207 -17.78 -1.56 33.94
N TYR A 208 -17.30 -0.44 33.42
CA TYR A 208 -18.02 0.33 32.38
C TYR A 208 -18.02 -0.41 31.04
N LEU A 209 -16.90 -1.03 30.66
CA LEU A 209 -16.77 -1.81 29.43
C LEU A 209 -17.64 -3.09 29.47
N GLU A 210 -17.69 -3.76 30.62
CA GLU A 210 -18.59 -4.89 30.85
C GLU A 210 -20.07 -4.48 30.78
N ALA A 211 -20.46 -3.38 31.44
CA ALA A 211 -21.83 -2.89 31.42
C ALA A 211 -22.29 -2.42 30.02
N SER A 212 -21.35 -2.03 29.16
CA SER A 212 -21.61 -1.64 27.76
C SER A 212 -21.57 -2.82 26.78
N GLY A 213 -21.35 -4.04 27.26
CA GLY A 213 -21.42 -5.27 26.45
C GLY A 213 -20.21 -5.51 25.55
N SER A 214 -19.05 -4.91 25.87
CA SER A 214 -17.80 -5.15 25.15
C SER A 214 -17.03 -6.30 25.79
N ASP A 215 -16.49 -7.22 24.99
CA ASP A 215 -15.72 -8.39 25.46
C ASP A 215 -14.34 -7.95 26.00
N VAL A 216 -14.33 -7.46 27.25
CA VAL A 216 -13.15 -6.87 27.89
C VAL A 216 -12.01 -7.88 28.02
N LYS A 217 -12.36 -9.17 28.15
CA LYS A 217 -11.41 -10.29 28.24
C LYS A 217 -10.52 -10.39 26.98
N THR A 218 -11.08 -10.17 25.79
CA THR A 218 -10.33 -10.23 24.53
C THR A 218 -9.41 -9.01 24.37
N ALA A 219 -9.89 -7.82 24.76
CA ALA A 219 -9.12 -6.59 24.68
C ALA A 219 -7.97 -6.55 25.71
N LEU A 220 -8.16 -7.12 26.89
CA LEU A 220 -7.12 -7.20 27.91
C LEU A 220 -6.01 -8.16 27.47
N VAL A 221 -6.38 -9.35 26.97
CA VAL A 221 -5.42 -10.33 26.43
C VAL A 221 -4.57 -9.71 25.33
N ALA A 222 -5.17 -9.00 24.38
CA ALA A 222 -4.43 -8.37 23.27
C ALA A 222 -3.42 -7.30 23.71
N ASN A 223 -3.71 -6.57 24.79
CA ASN A 223 -2.80 -5.55 25.32
C ASN A 223 -1.73 -6.12 26.28
N SER A 224 -1.98 -7.28 26.89
CA SER A 224 -1.03 -7.94 27.79
C SER A 224 -0.08 -8.91 27.08
N VAL A 225 -0.19 -9.12 25.77
CA VAL A 225 0.75 -9.96 25.01
C VAL A 225 2.06 -9.22 24.81
N ASP A 226 3.09 -9.55 25.61
CA ASP A 226 4.48 -9.22 25.27
C ASP A 226 5.02 -10.29 24.30
N ALA A 227 5.45 -9.85 23.12
CA ALA A 227 6.00 -10.71 22.08
C ALA A 227 7.28 -11.46 22.54
N ASN A 228 7.95 -10.97 23.59
CA ASN A 228 9.16 -11.59 24.14
C ASN A 228 8.90 -12.72 25.15
N GLU A 229 7.66 -12.90 25.61
CA GLU A 229 7.29 -13.95 26.57
C GLU A 229 6.49 -15.10 25.93
N LEU A 230 6.33 -15.09 24.60
CA LEU A 230 5.66 -16.17 23.88
C LEU A 230 6.49 -17.48 23.97
N PRO A 231 5.85 -18.64 24.17
CA PRO A 231 6.52 -19.93 24.06
C PRO A 231 7.24 -20.05 22.71
N SER A 232 8.41 -20.69 22.70
CA SER A 232 9.17 -20.90 21.47
C SER A 232 8.42 -21.83 20.49
N GLU A 233 8.70 -21.72 19.18
CA GLU A 233 8.04 -22.56 18.17
C GLU A 233 8.20 -24.05 18.44
N GLU A 234 9.35 -24.48 18.98
CA GLU A 234 9.60 -25.86 19.36
C GLU A 234 8.72 -26.30 20.53
N GLU A 235 8.47 -25.42 21.50
CA GLU A 235 7.65 -25.73 22.68
C GLU A 235 6.17 -25.93 22.33
N TYR A 236 5.65 -25.21 21.31
CA TYR A 236 4.33 -25.46 20.75
C TYR A 236 4.19 -26.81 20.03
N LEU A 237 5.28 -27.34 19.48
CA LEU A 237 5.28 -28.59 18.74
C LEU A 237 5.48 -29.81 19.64
N LEU A 238 6.16 -29.64 20.78
CA LEU A 238 6.44 -30.73 21.73
C LEU A 238 5.47 -30.81 22.91
N ASP A 239 4.84 -29.69 23.30
CA ASP A 239 3.87 -29.64 24.40
C ASP A 239 2.51 -29.10 23.91
N GLU A 240 1.53 -30.00 23.78
CA GLU A 240 0.16 -29.68 23.37
C GLU A 240 -0.52 -28.69 24.34
N GLN A 241 -0.04 -28.60 25.59
CA GLN A 241 -0.56 -27.68 26.60
C GLN A 241 0.25 -26.38 26.75
N ALA A 242 1.27 -26.15 25.91
CA ALA A 242 2.10 -24.95 25.98
C ALA A 242 1.27 -23.66 25.89
N LEU A 243 0.27 -23.64 24.99
CA LEU A 243 -0.62 -22.50 24.81
C LEU A 243 -1.51 -22.27 26.04
N ASP A 244 -2.13 -23.33 26.56
CA ASP A 244 -3.00 -23.24 27.73
C ASP A 244 -2.23 -22.81 28.99
N LYS A 245 -1.00 -23.31 29.15
CA LYS A 245 -0.11 -22.94 30.26
C LYS A 245 0.32 -21.47 30.17
N TYR A 246 0.63 -20.99 28.96
CA TYR A 246 0.92 -19.58 28.71
C TYR A 246 -0.28 -18.67 29.02
N LEU A 247 -1.46 -19.02 28.51
CA LEU A 247 -2.69 -18.27 28.75
C LEU A 247 -3.09 -18.24 30.24
N ASN A 248 -2.78 -19.30 30.98
CA ASN A 248 -2.98 -19.33 32.44
C ASN A 248 -1.91 -18.55 33.21
N SER A 249 -0.70 -18.41 32.66
CA SER A 249 0.40 -17.67 33.28
C SER A 249 0.23 -16.14 33.18
N ILE A 250 -0.38 -15.67 32.09
CA ILE A 250 -0.87 -14.29 32.00
C ILE A 250 -2.09 -14.24 32.92
N ASN A 251 -1.95 -13.61 34.08
CA ASN A 251 -2.94 -13.59 35.17
C ASN A 251 -4.35 -13.15 34.71
N LEU A 252 -5.11 -14.10 34.15
CA LEU A 252 -6.57 -14.12 34.09
C LEU A 252 -7.17 -14.76 35.36
N GLY A 253 -6.34 -14.89 36.41
CA GLY A 253 -6.74 -15.32 37.74
C GLY A 253 -7.58 -14.24 38.41
N ASP A 254 -8.90 -14.36 38.23
CA ASP A 254 -9.99 -13.96 39.15
C ASP A 254 -11.27 -13.49 38.45
N ALA A 255 -11.53 -13.95 37.22
CA ALA A 255 -12.89 -14.00 36.68
C ALA A 255 -13.51 -15.39 36.94
N LYS A 256 -13.70 -15.74 38.22
CA LYS A 256 -14.64 -16.82 38.57
C LYS A 256 -16.06 -16.30 38.32
N ASN A 257 -16.85 -17.14 37.63
CA ASN A 257 -18.29 -16.97 37.40
C ASN A 257 -19.05 -16.37 38.58
#